data_AF-A0A6B3G5A0-F1
#
_entry.id   AF-A0A6B3G5A0-F1
#
_cell.length_a   1.000
_cell.length_b   1.000
_cell.length_c   1.000
_cell.angle_alpha   90.00
_cell.angle_beta   90.00
_cell.angle_gamma   90.00
#
_symmetry.space_group_name_H-M   'P 1'
#
loop_
_entity.id
_entity.type
_entity.pdbx_description
1 polymer ?
#
loop_
_entity_poly.entity_id
_entity_poly.type
_entity_poly.pdbx_seq_one_letter_code
_entity_poly.pdbx_strand_id
1 'polypeptide(L)'
;MNASAVESATRAEYCVIACAEAWRGDGEILASPMGAVPSVGARLARLTFAPDLLLTDGEATLVGPDGEAEGWLPYRRHLALVTGGRRHVMMGASQI
;
A
#
# COMPACT_ATOMS: atom_id res chain seq x y z
N MET A 1 -32.81 -17.82 -14.36
CA MET A 1 -32.28 -16.45 -14.19
C MET A 1 -32.25 -16.18 -12.69
N ASN A 2 -31.14 -16.49 -12.01
CA ASN A 2 -31.00 -16.16 -10.59
C ASN A 2 -30.54 -14.71 -10.47
N ALA A 3 -31.36 -13.90 -9.82
CA ALA A 3 -31.00 -12.55 -9.44
C ALA A 3 -29.72 -12.60 -8.61
N SER A 4 -28.68 -11.88 -9.03
CA SER A 4 -27.47 -11.71 -8.24
C SER A 4 -27.86 -10.98 -6.96
N ALA A 5 -27.83 -11.68 -5.82
CA ALA A 5 -27.81 -11.00 -4.55
C ALA A 5 -26.62 -10.04 -4.58
N VAL A 6 -26.86 -8.76 -4.29
CA VAL A 6 -25.76 -7.83 -4.00
C VAL A 6 -25.12 -8.37 -2.73
N GLU A 7 -24.01 -9.08 -2.86
CA GLU A 7 -23.23 -9.52 -1.70
C GLU A 7 -22.77 -8.28 -0.95
N SER A 8 -23.17 -8.19 0.32
CA SER A 8 -22.73 -7.11 1.20
C SER A 8 -21.21 -7.21 1.40
N ALA A 9 -20.52 -6.08 1.37
CA ALA A 9 -19.09 -6.03 1.68
C ALA A 9 -18.79 -6.70 3.03
N THR A 10 -17.78 -7.56 3.02
CA THR A 10 -17.24 -8.27 4.17
C THR A 10 -16.46 -7.34 5.09
N ARG A 11 -16.23 -7.78 6.33
CA ARG A 11 -15.39 -7.04 7.29
C ARG A 11 -13.98 -6.80 6.75
N ALA A 12 -13.41 -7.77 6.04
CA ALA A 12 -12.06 -7.65 5.49
C ALA A 12 -11.97 -6.54 4.45
N GLU A 13 -12.98 -6.40 3.59
CA GLU A 13 -13.05 -5.30 2.60
C GLU A 13 -13.14 -3.93 3.29
N TYR A 14 -13.93 -3.80 4.36
CA TYR A 14 -13.92 -2.58 5.16
C TYR A 14 -12.53 -2.28 5.77
N CYS A 15 -11.83 -3.28 6.29
CA CYS A 15 -10.47 -3.08 6.82
C CYS A 15 -9.47 -2.68 5.71
N VAL A 16 -9.57 -3.27 4.52
CA VAL A 16 -8.75 -2.89 3.36
C VAL A 16 -9.02 -1.45 2.95
N ILE A 17 -10.29 -1.03 2.87
CA ILE A 17 -10.67 0.35 2.55
C ILE A 17 -10.12 1.30 3.63
N ALA A 18 -10.27 0.96 4.91
CA ALA A 18 -9.73 1.77 5.99
C ALA A 18 -8.19 1.90 5.92
N CYS A 19 -7.47 0.82 5.59
CA CYS A 19 -6.03 0.87 5.33
C CYS A 19 -5.68 1.70 4.09
N ALA A 20 -6.52 1.68 3.04
CA ALA A 20 -6.31 2.48 1.84
C ALA A 20 -6.44 3.98 2.14
N GLU A 21 -7.45 4.36 2.93
CA GLU A 21 -7.69 5.76 3.31
C GLU A 21 -6.52 6.40 4.05
N ALA A 22 -5.69 5.62 4.75
CA ALA A 22 -4.51 6.11 5.44
C ALA A 22 -3.48 6.78 4.50
N TRP A 23 -3.51 6.47 3.20
CA TRP A 23 -2.58 7.03 2.21
C TRP A 23 -3.14 8.24 1.46
N ARG A 24 -4.36 8.69 1.78
CA ARG A 24 -5.00 9.79 1.07
C ARG A 24 -4.25 11.10 1.32
N GLY A 25 -3.79 11.71 0.24
CA GLY A 25 -3.10 13.01 0.30
C GLY A 25 -1.60 12.93 0.61
N ASP A 26 -1.05 11.72 0.72
CA ASP A 26 0.38 11.51 0.98
C ASP A 26 1.29 11.95 -0.20
N GLY A 27 0.75 12.02 -1.41
CA GLY A 27 1.49 12.38 -2.63
C GLY A 27 2.52 11.33 -3.04
N GLU A 28 3.61 11.76 -3.66
CA GLU A 28 4.69 10.88 -4.13
C GLU A 28 5.63 10.49 -2.98
N ILE A 29 5.25 9.45 -2.23
CA ILE A 29 6.06 8.87 -1.16
C ILE A 29 6.12 7.34 -1.28
N LEU A 30 7.09 6.75 -0.57
CA LEU A 30 7.16 5.31 -0.40
C LEU A 30 6.11 4.84 0.62
N ALA A 31 5.06 4.16 0.13
CA ALA A 31 4.14 3.42 0.97
C ALA A 31 4.79 2.11 1.41
N SER A 32 4.91 1.90 2.73
CA SER A 32 5.50 0.71 3.33
C SER A 32 4.46 -0.06 4.16
N PRO A 33 3.55 -0.82 3.51
CA PRO A 33 2.55 -1.62 4.20
C PRO A 33 3.13 -2.95 4.69
N MET A 34 3.11 -3.19 6.00
CA MET A 34 3.56 -4.46 6.58
C MET A 34 2.37 -5.35 6.93
N GLY A 35 2.20 -6.44 6.18
CA GLY A 35 1.13 -7.43 6.38
C GLY A 35 0.10 -7.41 5.25
N ALA A 36 -0.73 -8.46 5.19
CA ALA A 36 -1.63 -8.69 4.06
C ALA A 36 -2.67 -7.57 3.87
N VAL A 37 -3.38 -7.18 4.94
CA VAL A 37 -4.44 -6.16 4.85
C VAL A 37 -3.89 -4.77 4.48
N PRO A 38 -2.84 -4.25 5.14
CA PRO A 38 -2.18 -3.01 4.71
C PRO A 38 -1.69 -3.05 3.27
N SER A 39 -1.13 -4.18 2.81
CA SER A 39 -0.59 -4.29 1.44
C SER A 39 -1.68 -4.22 0.38
N VAL A 40 -2.82 -4.86 0.62
CA VAL A 40 -3.99 -4.72 -0.26
C VAL A 40 -4.52 -3.28 -0.22
N GLY A 41 -4.58 -2.66 0.97
CA GLY A 41 -5.00 -1.27 1.12
C GLY A 41 -4.13 -0.27 0.36
N ALA A 42 -2.80 -0.39 0.45
CA ALA A 42 -1.88 0.50 -0.27
C ALA A 42 -1.97 0.31 -1.80
N ARG A 43 -2.11 -0.93 -2.27
CA ARG A 43 -2.34 -1.22 -3.70
C ARG A 43 -3.68 -0.66 -4.18
N LEU A 44 -4.73 -0.80 -3.37
CA LEU A 44 -6.04 -0.23 -3.67
C LEU A 44 -5.96 1.29 -3.76
N ALA A 45 -5.32 1.97 -2.80
CA ALA A 45 -5.13 3.41 -2.81
C ALA A 45 -4.40 3.84 -4.10
N ARG A 46 -3.28 3.17 -4.43
CA ARG A 46 -2.51 3.46 -5.65
C ARG A 46 -3.31 3.28 -6.94
N LEU A 47 -4.14 2.23 -7.01
CA LEU A 47 -4.98 1.95 -8.19
C LEU A 47 -6.21 2.87 -8.29
N THR A 48 -6.51 3.70 -7.29
CA THR A 48 -7.76 4.47 -7.24
C THR A 48 -7.53 5.97 -7.03
N PHE A 49 -7.15 6.40 -5.83
CA PHE A 49 -7.15 7.82 -5.44
C PHE A 49 -5.79 8.37 -5.02
N ALA A 50 -4.74 7.55 -5.01
CA ALA A 50 -3.38 7.95 -4.66
C ALA A 50 -2.34 7.38 -5.66
N PRO A 51 -2.45 7.70 -6.96
CA PRO A 51 -1.65 7.06 -8.02
C PRO A 51 -0.14 7.30 -7.90
N ASP A 52 0.27 8.36 -7.21
CA ASP A 52 1.68 8.76 -7.07
C ASP A 52 2.43 7.95 -6.00
N LEU A 53 1.75 7.09 -5.25
CA LEU A 53 2.40 6.25 -4.24
C LEU A 53 3.41 5.30 -4.89
N LEU A 54 4.60 5.23 -4.29
CA LEU A 54 5.62 4.25 -4.65
C LEU A 54 5.43 2.99 -3.80
N LEU A 55 5.51 1.83 -4.43
CA LEU A 55 5.44 0.51 -3.77
C LEU A 55 6.64 -0.34 -4.14
N THR A 56 6.96 -1.30 -3.27
CA THR A 56 8.04 -2.27 -3.51
C THR A 56 7.51 -3.68 -3.71
N ASP A 57 8.32 -4.52 -4.34
CA ASP A 57 8.18 -5.98 -4.34
C ASP A 57 8.26 -6.61 -2.93
N GLY A 58 8.73 -5.84 -1.96
CA GLY A 58 8.95 -6.26 -0.57
C GLY A 58 10.42 -6.62 -0.28
N GLU A 59 11.31 -6.45 -1.26
CA GLU A 59 12.73 -6.74 -1.13
C GLU A 59 13.61 -5.55 -1.54
N ALA A 60 13.77 -5.30 -2.85
CA ALA A 60 14.73 -4.32 -3.34
C ALA A 60 14.31 -3.61 -4.64
N THR A 61 13.07 -3.78 -5.08
CA THR A 61 12.59 -3.25 -6.36
C THR A 61 11.35 -2.40 -6.12
N LEU A 62 11.33 -1.19 -6.68
CA LEU A 62 10.09 -0.45 -6.87
C LEU A 62 9.30 -1.13 -7.98
N VAL A 63 8.01 -1.33 -7.77
CA VAL A 63 7.13 -2.00 -8.73
C VAL A 63 6.00 -1.07 -9.13
N GLY A 64 5.59 -1.10 -10.39
CA GLY A 64 4.40 -0.43 -10.89
C GLY A 64 3.09 -1.06 -10.40
N PRO A 65 1.92 -0.49 -10.76
CA PRO A 65 0.61 -1.04 -10.39
C PRO A 65 0.34 -2.45 -10.93
N ASP A 66 1.00 -2.83 -12.01
CA ASP A 66 0.99 -4.16 -12.64
C ASP A 66 2.01 -5.14 -12.02
N GLY A 67 2.86 -4.66 -11.12
CA GLY A 67 3.93 -5.45 -10.50
C GLY A 67 5.24 -5.45 -11.27
N GLU A 68 5.32 -4.79 -12.43
CA GLU A 68 6.55 -4.70 -13.21
C GLU A 68 7.57 -3.78 -12.52
N ALA A 69 8.85 -4.09 -12.70
CA ALA A 69 9.92 -3.32 -12.07
C ALA A 69 10.01 -1.90 -12.65
N GLU A 70 9.92 -0.87 -11.81
CA GLU A 70 10.03 0.54 -12.19
C GLU A 70 11.28 1.22 -11.60
N GLY A 71 11.98 0.57 -10.67
CA GLY A 71 13.21 1.12 -10.10
C GLY A 71 13.91 0.21 -9.10
N TRP A 72 15.16 0.53 -8.78
CA TRP A 72 15.96 -0.21 -7.81
C TRP A 72 16.02 0.51 -6.46
N LEU A 73 15.55 -0.15 -5.40
CA LEU A 73 15.48 0.36 -4.03
C LEU A 73 16.02 -0.65 -3.01
N PRO A 74 17.35 -0.88 -2.97
CA PRO A 74 17.96 -1.71 -1.94
C PRO A 74 17.86 -1.05 -0.56
N TYR A 75 18.01 -1.82 0.51
CA TYR A 75 17.90 -1.34 1.91
C TYR A 75 18.66 -0.04 2.20
N ARG A 76 19.89 0.12 1.69
CA ARG A 76 20.67 1.35 1.87
C ARG A 76 19.97 2.61 1.33
N ARG A 77 19.22 2.49 0.22
CA ARG A 77 18.44 3.60 -0.37
C ARG A 77 17.10 3.74 0.33
N HIS A 78 16.46 2.64 0.70
CA HIS A 78 15.24 2.65 1.50
C HIS A 78 15.44 3.44 2.82
N LEU A 79 16.56 3.22 3.53
CA LEU A 79 16.90 3.96 4.75
C LEU A 79 17.08 5.48 4.51
N ALA A 80 17.57 5.89 3.34
CA ALA A 80 17.66 7.30 2.98
C ALA A 80 16.28 7.95 2.77
N LEU A 81 15.28 7.20 2.30
CA LEU A 81 13.90 7.71 2.19
C LEU A 81 13.24 7.90 3.56
N VAL A 82 13.56 7.02 4.52
CA VAL A 82 13.12 7.15 5.92
C VAL A 82 13.61 8.48 6.51
N THR A 83 14.90 8.78 6.37
CA THR A 83 15.48 10.01 6.94
C THR A 83 15.04 11.27 6.22
N GLY A 84 14.68 11.17 4.93
CA GLY A 84 14.14 12.28 4.14
C GLY A 84 12.65 12.54 4.32
N GLY A 85 11.95 11.79 5.19
CA GLY A 85 10.52 11.97 5.45
C GLY A 85 9.60 11.56 4.29
N ARG A 86 10.12 10.91 3.24
CA ARG A 86 9.34 10.48 2.06
C ARG A 86 8.93 9.01 2.16
N ARG A 87 8.44 8.63 3.33
CA ARG A 87 7.97 7.28 3.61
C ARG A 87 6.91 7.30 4.70
N HIS A 88 5.79 6.63 4.42
CA HIS A 88 4.77 6.33 5.41
C HIS A 88 4.73 4.81 5.58
N VAL A 89 4.83 4.34 6.83
CA VAL A 89 4.83 2.92 7.16
C VAL A 89 3.61 2.56 7.99
N MET A 90 2.96 1.46 7.61
CA MET A 90 1.91 0.83 8.42
C MET A 90 2.47 -0.48 8.96
N MET A 91 2.76 -0.53 10.26
CA MET A 91 3.35 -1.68 10.94
C MET A 91 2.30 -2.49 11.68
N GLY A 92 2.52 -3.80 11.82
CA GLY A 92 1.89 -4.56 12.88
C GLY A 92 2.48 -4.21 14.25
N ALA A 93 1.78 -4.58 15.31
CA ALA A 93 2.23 -4.34 16.67
C ALA A 93 1.74 -5.46 17.59
N SER A 94 2.66 -6.12 18.29
CA SER A 94 2.29 -7.10 19.33
C SER A 94 1.63 -6.41 20.53
N GLN A 95 1.99 -5.15 20.78
CA GLN A 95 1.43 -4.27 21.81
C GLN A 95 1.44 -2.83 21.26
N ILE A 96 0.39 -2.06 21.56
CA ILE A 96 0.25 -0.62 21.28
C ILE A 96 -0.04 0.09 22.60
#